data_AF-A0A961ANP5-F1
#
_entry.id   AF-A0A961ANP5-F1
#
_cell.length_a   1.000
_cell.length_b   1.000
_cell.length_c   1.000
_cell.angle_alpha   90.00
_cell.angle_beta   90.00
_cell.angle_gamma   90.00
#
_symmetry.space_group_name_H-M   'P 1'
#
loop_
_entity.id
_entity.type
_entity.pdbx_description
1 polymer ?
#
loop_
_entity_poly.entity_id
_entity_poly.type
_entity_poly.pdbx_seq_one_letter_code
_entity_poly.pdbx_strand_id
1 'polypeptide(L)' 'MENDFEILANFLDSFEPEVSGRSSEPVSDADAALIAKLASGELNDSDRNRIAPLLASNEKAMQQLVSALQNNG' A
#
# COMPACT_ATOMS: atom_id res chain seq x y z
N MET A 1 19.59 5.95 -3.91
CA MET A 1 18.40 5.78 -3.05
C MET A 1 17.13 5.79 -3.89
N GLU A 2 17.08 6.50 -5.03
CA GLU A 2 15.95 6.48 -6.00
C GLU A 2 15.50 5.07 -6.47
N ASN A 3 16.36 4.05 -6.42
CA ASN A 3 16.01 2.73 -6.98
C ASN A 3 15.23 1.81 -6.03
N ASP A 4 15.38 1.95 -4.70
CA ASP A 4 14.86 0.93 -3.78
C ASP A 4 13.33 1.01 -3.62
N PHE A 5 12.78 2.22 -3.62
CA PHE A 5 11.32 2.45 -3.57
C PHE A 5 10.65 2.12 -4.91
N GLU A 6 11.33 2.41 -6.03
CA GLU A 6 10.85 2.06 -7.36
C GLU A 6 10.81 0.54 -7.56
N ILE A 7 11.86 -0.18 -7.13
CA ILE A 7 11.89 -1.65 -7.13
C ILE A 7 10.76 -2.22 -6.27
N LEU A 8 10.53 -1.66 -5.07
CA LEU A 8 9.46 -2.11 -4.19
C LEU A 8 8.08 -1.85 -4.81
N ALA A 9 7.85 -0.68 -5.41
CA ALA A 9 6.60 -0.36 -6.07
C ALA A 9 6.33 -1.31 -7.24
N ASN A 10 7.33 -1.55 -8.10
CA ASN A 10 7.21 -2.48 -9.23
C ASN A 10 6.94 -3.93 -8.78
N PHE A 11 7.55 -4.36 -7.66
CA PHE A 11 7.25 -5.66 -7.07
C PHE A 11 5.80 -5.74 -6.58
N LEU A 12 5.31 -4.72 -5.88
CA LEU A 12 3.94 -4.68 -5.36
C LEU A 12 2.89 -4.52 -6.47
N ASP A 13 3.22 -3.83 -7.56
CA ASP A 13 2.36 -3.69 -8.74
C ASP A 13 2.20 -5.03 -9.48
N SER A 14 3.25 -5.85 -9.50
CA SER A 14 3.21 -7.21 -10.08
C SER A 14 2.31 -8.19 -9.30
N PHE A 15 1.75 -7.78 -8.16
CA PHE A 15 0.88 -8.59 -7.30
C PHE A 15 -0.62 -8.53 -7.66
N GLU A 16 -1.01 -7.94 -8.80
CA GLU A 16 -2.40 -7.95 -9.31
C GLU A 16 -2.60 -8.86 -10.55
N PRO A 17 -3.74 -9.58 -10.70
CA PRO A 17 -4.76 -9.98 -9.72
C PRO A 17 -5.09 -11.48 -9.86
N GLU A 18 -4.33 -12.37 -9.21
CA GLU A 18 -4.75 -13.79 -9.08
C GLU A 18 -5.55 -14.08 -7.80
N VAL A 19 -5.64 -13.12 -6.88
CA VAL A 19 -6.36 -13.32 -5.61
C VAL A 19 -7.83 -12.89 -5.78
N SER A 20 -8.63 -13.81 -6.32
CA SER A 20 -10.09 -13.71 -6.29
C SER A 20 -10.55 -13.55 -4.84
N GLY A 21 -11.19 -12.42 -4.51
CA GLY A 21 -11.73 -12.15 -3.17
C GLY A 21 -11.23 -10.86 -2.50
N ARG A 22 -10.36 -10.07 -3.14
CA ARG A 22 -10.06 -8.71 -2.66
C ARG A 22 -11.25 -7.78 -2.90
N SER A 23 -11.53 -6.93 -1.92
CA SER A 23 -12.47 -5.84 -2.04
C SER A 23 -11.90 -4.78 -2.98
N SER A 24 -12.76 -4.28 -3.89
CA SER A 24 -12.50 -3.10 -4.71
C SER A 24 -13.23 -1.87 -4.14
N GLU A 25 -13.64 -1.91 -2.87
CA GLU A 25 -14.28 -0.79 -2.20
C GLU A 25 -13.32 0.39 -2.06
N PRO A 26 -13.85 1.63 -2.12
CA PRO A 26 -13.05 2.83 -1.88
C PRO A 26 -12.30 2.75 -0.54
N VAL A 27 -11.05 3.16 -0.55
CA VAL A 27 -10.25 3.30 0.67
C VAL A 27 -10.77 4.51 1.45
N SER A 28 -10.99 4.35 2.75
CA SER A 28 -11.42 5.44 3.63
C SER A 28 -10.31 6.47 3.82
N ASP A 29 -10.63 7.72 4.13
CA ASP A 29 -9.63 8.77 4.37
C ASP A 29 -8.63 8.40 5.48
N ALA A 30 -9.10 7.69 6.51
CA ALA A 30 -8.26 7.22 7.60
C ALA A 30 -7.27 6.15 7.15
N ASP A 31 -7.69 5.26 6.25
CA ASP A 31 -6.86 4.19 5.71
C ASP A 31 -5.89 4.72 4.64
N ALA A 32 -6.30 5.71 3.85
CA ALA A 32 -5.42 6.43 2.92
C ALA A 32 -4.30 7.14 3.68
N ALA A 33 -4.60 7.76 4.83
CA ALA A 33 -3.58 8.36 5.69
C ALA A 33 -2.59 7.33 6.26
N LEU A 34 -3.06 6.11 6.58
CA LEU A 34 -2.18 5.02 7.01
C LEU A 34 -1.27 4.54 5.88
N ILE A 35 -1.79 4.43 4.66
CA ILE A 35 -1.01 4.08 3.46
C ILE A 35 0.08 5.12 3.19
N ALA A 36 -0.25 6.41 3.30
CA ALA A 36 0.74 7.49 3.13
C ALA A 36 1.86 7.40 4.17
N LYS A 37 1.53 7.14 5.45
CA LYS A 37 2.52 6.92 6.51
C LYS A 37 3.39 5.69 6.26
N LEU A 38 2.85 4.65 5.63
CA LEU A 38 3.63 3.47 5.26
C LEU A 38 4.68 3.83 4.22
N ALA A 39 4.24 4.54 3.17
CA ALA A 39 5.09 4.96 2.08
C ALA A 39 6.17 5.97 2.52
N SER A 40 5.95 6.73 3.60
CA SER A 40 6.95 7.64 4.19
C SER A 40 7.87 6.98 5.23
N GLY A 41 7.60 5.73 5.61
CA GLY A 41 8.36 5.03 6.67
C GLY A 41 8.02 5.49 8.09
N GLU A 42 6.96 6.27 8.29
CA GLU A 42 6.55 6.85 9.58
C GLU A 42 5.53 5.99 10.34
N LEU A 43 5.43 4.70 10.00
CA LEU A 43 4.44 3.80 10.58
C LEU A 43 4.85 3.30 11.98
N ASN A 44 4.01 3.56 12.98
CA ASN A 44 4.17 3.02 14.33
C ASN A 44 3.68 1.57 14.43
N ASP A 45 4.04 0.87 15.51
CA ASP A 45 3.73 -0.56 15.70
C ASP A 45 2.22 -0.85 15.73
N SER A 46 1.41 0.06 16.25
CA SER A 46 -0.06 -0.07 16.28
C SER A 46 -0.66 0.00 14.87
N ASP A 47 -0.14 0.90 14.03
CA ASP A 47 -0.57 1.10 12.65
C ASP A 47 -0.15 -0.09 11.76
N ARG A 48 0.99 -0.75 12.07
CA ARG A 48 1.49 -1.92 11.32
C ARG A 48 0.51 -3.09 11.33
N ASN A 49 -0.06 -3.37 12.49
CA ASN A 49 -1.02 -4.46 12.65
C ASN A 49 -2.35 -4.17 11.94
N ARG A 50 -2.67 -2.89 11.72
CA ARG A 50 -3.89 -2.47 11.04
C ARG A 50 -3.73 -2.43 9.52
N ILE A 51 -2.56 -2.04 9.02
CA ILE A 51 -2.36 -1.86 7.58
C ILE A 51 -2.17 -3.18 6.82
N ALA A 52 -1.57 -4.19 7.44
CA ALA A 52 -1.34 -5.49 6.81
C ALA A 52 -2.63 -6.17 6.31
N PRO A 53 -3.70 -6.34 7.12
CA PRO A 53 -4.95 -6.92 6.64
C PRO A 53 -5.66 -6.04 5.61
N LEU A 54 -5.52 -4.72 5.70
CA LEU A 54 -6.09 -3.78 4.73
C LEU A 54 -5.48 -3.99 3.34
N LEU A 55 -4.14 -4.01 3.23
CA LEU A 55 -3.44 -4.22 1.96
C LEU A 55 -3.68 -5.62 1.39
N ALA A 56 -3.84 -6.63 2.25
CA ALA A 56 -4.12 -8.00 1.82
C ALA A 56 -5.53 -8.15 1.22
N SER A 57 -6.51 -7.45 1.80
CA SER A 57 -7.94 -7.61 1.50
C SER A 57 -8.51 -6.55 0.56
N ASN A 58 -7.82 -5.43 0.32
CA ASN A 58 -8.30 -4.36 -0.55
C ASN A 58 -7.28 -4.04 -1.66
N GLU A 59 -7.70 -4.24 -2.91
CA GLU A 59 -6.88 -4.00 -4.10
C GLU A 59 -6.54 -2.52 -4.27
N LYS A 60 -7.53 -1.63 -4.07
CA LYS A 60 -7.32 -0.17 -4.16
C LYS A 60 -6.34 0.34 -3.10
N ALA A 61 -6.30 -0.29 -1.93
CA ALA A 61 -5.31 0.04 -0.91
C ALA A 61 -3.88 -0.30 -1.37
N MET A 62 -3.70 -1.42 -2.08
CA MET A 62 -2.40 -1.79 -2.68
C MET A 62 -2.00 -0.82 -3.79
N GLN A 63 -2.91 -0.49 -4.71
CA GLN A 63 -2.66 0.48 -5.78
C GLN A 63 -2.28 1.86 -5.24
N GLN A 64 -2.95 2.30 -4.17
CA GLN A 64 -2.60 3.55 -3.50
C GLN A 64 -1.21 3.50 -2.87
N LEU A 65 -0.80 2.37 -2.29
CA LEU A 65 0.54 2.20 -1.74
C LEU A 65 1.60 2.25 -2.85
N VAL A 66 1.40 1.52 -3.95
CA VAL A 66 2.28 1.55 -5.13
C VAL A 66 2.45 2.99 -5.63
N SER A 67 1.33 3.70 -5.80
CA SER A 67 1.33 5.11 -6.23
C SER A 67 2.09 6.01 -5.26
N ALA A 68 1.92 5.81 -3.95
CA ALA A 68 2.60 6.60 -2.92
C ALA A 68 4.11 6.34 -2.90
N LEU A 69 4.55 5.09 -3.10
CA LEU A 69 5.97 4.72 -3.17
C LEU A 69 6.65 5.29 -4.43
N GLN A 70 5.97 5.28 -5.57
CA GLN A 70 6.48 5.88 -6.81
C GLN A 70 6.62 7.40 -6.72
N ASN A 71 5.73 8.07 -5.99
CA ASN A 71 5.77 9.53 -5.79
C ASN A 71 6.78 9.98 -4.71
N ASN A 72 7.25 9.06 -3.86
CA ASN A 72 8.26 9.31 -2.83
C ASN A 72 9.70 8.95 -3.27
N GLY A 73 9.87 8.49 -4.52
CA GLY A 73 11.15 8.13 -5.14
C GLY A 73 11.95 9.32 -5.62
#